data_AF-K9YT55-F1
#
_entry.id   AF-K9YT55-F1
#
_cell.length_a   1.000
_cell.length_b   1.000
_cell.length_c   1.000
_cell.angle_alpha   90.00
_cell.angle_beta   90.00
_cell.angle_gamma   90.00
#
_symmetry.space_group_name_H-M   'P 1'
#
loop_
_entity.id
_entity.type
_entity.pdbx_description
1 polymer ?
#
loop_
_entity_poly.entity_id
_entity_poly.type
_entity_poly.pdbx_seq_one_letter_code
_entity_poly.pdbx_strand_id
1 'polypeptide(L)'
;MVTSKRSSHFSEKNLGLSKKIVEIVTILTDPLIGETCYQVRFSYGDELRLNFGELSPYEHPKLKHLEKGSWQFGTRATPWLLKKDHQTLLNSQNPETEEELKDAKELTINSLENQKILKLDLNSESLELQLSFTENYQLLLQPDLNDDDLSLADWELFMPTQQILEVGPGYFWSCKSIHERY
;
A
#
# COMPACT_ATOMS: atom_id res chain seq x y z
N MET A 1 4.18 15.57 41.92
CA MET A 1 4.63 16.08 40.60
C MET A 1 5.75 15.18 40.11
N VAL A 2 5.43 14.23 39.23
CA VAL A 2 6.43 13.39 38.55
C VAL A 2 6.42 13.82 37.10
N THR A 3 7.45 14.55 36.68
CA THR A 3 7.63 14.96 35.29
C THR A 3 8.02 13.75 34.46
N SER A 4 7.09 13.31 33.59
CA SER A 4 7.33 12.34 32.54
C SER A 4 8.32 12.93 31.52
N LYS A 5 9.56 12.44 31.53
CA LYS A 5 10.52 12.62 30.43
C LYS A 5 10.38 11.43 29.49
N ARG A 6 9.41 11.48 28.58
CA ARG A 6 9.40 10.67 27.35
C ARG A 6 9.19 11.59 26.17
N SER A 7 10.24 12.29 25.76
CA SER A 7 10.38 12.86 24.42
C SER A 7 11.79 13.44 24.29
N SER A 8 12.67 12.79 23.51
CA SER A 8 13.96 13.34 22.99
C SER A 8 14.86 12.29 22.30
N HIS A 9 14.34 11.10 21.94
CA HIS A 9 15.08 10.11 21.13
C HIS A 9 14.38 9.79 19.81
N PHE A 10 13.63 10.73 19.26
CA PHE A 10 13.52 10.81 17.80
C PHE A 10 14.88 11.32 17.30
N SER A 11 15.81 10.39 17.05
CA SER A 11 17.20 10.73 16.74
C SER A 11 17.31 11.38 15.35
N GLU A 12 18.27 12.29 15.15
CA GLU A 12 18.57 12.89 13.84
C GLU A 12 18.82 11.84 12.75
N LYS A 13 19.28 10.63 13.13
CA LYS A 13 19.44 9.50 12.20
C LYS A 13 18.11 9.02 11.64
N ASN A 14 17.06 8.97 12.45
CA ASN A 14 15.71 8.57 12.01
C ASN A 14 15.08 9.65 11.12
N LEU A 15 15.34 10.93 11.42
CA LEU A 15 14.91 12.04 10.56
C LEU A 15 15.60 12.02 9.18
N GLY A 16 16.86 11.59 9.13
CA GLY A 16 17.58 11.42 7.87
C GLY A 16 17.08 10.22 7.06
N LEU A 17 16.72 9.12 7.70
CA LEU A 17 16.13 7.95 7.06
C LEU A 17 14.71 8.22 6.56
N SER A 18 13.90 8.94 7.34
CA SER A 18 12.52 9.27 6.99
C SER A 18 12.40 10.17 5.76
N LYS A 19 13.28 11.17 5.62
CA LYS A 19 13.32 12.01 4.42
C LYS A 19 13.70 11.21 3.18
N LYS A 20 14.69 10.32 3.30
CA LYS A 20 15.17 9.50 2.17
C LYS A 20 14.10 8.54 1.66
N ILE A 21 13.37 7.86 2.55
CA ILE A 21 12.34 6.92 2.11
C ILE A 21 11.20 7.65 1.38
N VAL A 22 10.77 8.81 1.89
CA VAL A 22 9.74 9.62 1.22
C VAL A 22 10.21 10.06 -0.17
N GLU A 23 11.43 10.61 -0.29
CA GLU A 23 11.98 11.02 -1.59
C GLU A 23 12.02 9.87 -2.59
N ILE A 24 12.46 8.69 -2.16
CA ILE A 24 12.57 7.51 -3.03
C ILE A 24 11.20 6.97 -3.43
N VAL A 25 10.27 6.87 -2.48
CA VAL A 25 8.89 6.47 -2.78
C VAL A 25 8.27 7.45 -3.77
N THR A 26 8.42 8.76 -3.57
CA THR A 26 7.90 9.77 -4.50
C THR A 26 8.49 9.61 -5.89
N ILE A 27 9.82 9.47 -6.03
CA ILE A 27 10.48 9.32 -7.34
C ILE A 27 10.02 8.05 -8.06
N LEU A 28 9.94 6.92 -7.35
CA LEU A 28 9.58 5.64 -7.95
C LEU A 28 8.08 5.53 -8.30
N THR A 29 7.23 6.29 -7.62
CA THR A 29 5.77 6.25 -7.79
C THR A 29 5.20 7.39 -8.63
N ASP A 30 5.97 8.44 -8.93
CA ASP A 30 5.53 9.53 -9.82
C ASP A 30 4.96 9.03 -11.16
N PRO A 31 5.56 8.03 -11.85
CA PRO A 31 5.01 7.51 -13.10
C PRO A 31 3.70 6.71 -12.96
N LEU A 32 3.31 6.31 -11.74
CA LEU A 32 2.03 5.66 -11.46
C LEU A 32 0.87 6.67 -11.46
N ILE A 33 1.16 7.96 -11.21
CA ILE A 33 0.12 8.98 -11.06
C ILE A 33 -0.62 9.21 -12.38
N GLY A 34 -1.95 9.16 -12.30
CA GLY A 34 -2.85 9.28 -13.45
C GLY A 34 -3.31 7.95 -14.04
N GLU A 35 -2.68 6.83 -13.66
CA GLU A 35 -3.08 5.49 -14.09
C GLU A 35 -4.43 5.08 -13.50
N THR A 36 -5.20 4.33 -14.27
CA THR A 36 -6.48 3.77 -13.82
C THR A 36 -6.24 2.50 -13.00
N CYS A 37 -6.88 2.39 -11.84
CA CYS A 37 -7.00 1.14 -11.09
C CYS A 37 -8.03 0.25 -11.78
N TYR A 38 -7.59 -0.65 -12.66
CA TYR A 38 -8.49 -1.49 -13.44
C TYR A 38 -9.06 -2.65 -12.64
N GLN A 39 -8.39 -3.04 -11.55
CA GLN A 39 -8.78 -4.20 -10.82
C GLN A 39 -8.35 -4.14 -9.36
N VAL A 40 -9.31 -4.52 -8.52
CA VAL A 40 -9.15 -4.64 -7.07
C VAL A 40 -9.40 -6.09 -6.70
N ARG A 41 -8.47 -6.71 -5.98
CA ARG A 41 -8.56 -8.12 -5.58
C ARG A 41 -8.11 -8.29 -4.14
N PHE A 42 -8.56 -9.38 -3.54
CA PHE A 42 -8.07 -9.85 -2.26
C PHE A 42 -7.37 -11.20 -2.47
N SER A 43 -6.15 -11.33 -1.92
CA SER A 43 -5.40 -12.59 -1.93
C SER A 43 -5.53 -13.34 -0.59
N TYR A 44 -4.82 -14.46 -0.47
CA TYR A 44 -4.78 -15.22 0.77
C TYR A 44 -4.35 -14.33 1.95
N GLY A 45 -5.03 -14.45 3.09
CA GLY A 45 -4.80 -13.56 4.24
C GLY A 45 -5.46 -12.19 4.11
N ASP A 46 -6.39 -12.03 3.16
CA ASP A 46 -7.14 -10.79 2.91
C ASP A 46 -6.29 -9.58 2.53
N GLU A 47 -5.10 -9.83 1.99
CA GLU A 47 -4.25 -8.76 1.47
C GLU A 47 -4.94 -8.10 0.28
N LEU A 48 -5.07 -6.77 0.34
CA LEU A 48 -5.64 -5.98 -0.73
C LEU A 48 -4.60 -5.80 -1.84
N ARG A 49 -5.02 -6.09 -3.07
CA ARG A 49 -4.22 -6.01 -4.29
C ARG A 49 -4.88 -5.06 -5.28
N LEU A 50 -4.11 -4.10 -5.79
CA LEU A 50 -4.57 -3.12 -6.77
C LEU A 50 -3.72 -3.24 -8.03
N ASN A 51 -4.36 -3.34 -9.19
CA ASN A 51 -3.69 -3.36 -10.49
C ASN A 51 -3.95 -2.04 -11.23
N PHE A 52 -2.88 -1.39 -11.67
CA PHE A 52 -2.96 -0.14 -12.42
C PHE A 52 -2.31 -0.23 -13.81
N GLY A 53 -2.76 0.65 -14.70
CA GLY A 53 -2.25 0.82 -16.05
C GLY A 53 -2.58 -0.34 -16.97
N GLU A 54 -1.81 -0.50 -18.05
CA GLU A 54 -2.12 -1.48 -19.10
C GLU A 54 -2.25 -2.90 -18.53
N LEU A 55 -3.33 -3.58 -18.88
CA LEU A 55 -3.56 -4.98 -18.51
C LEU A 55 -2.87 -5.91 -19.49
N SER A 56 -2.18 -6.92 -18.95
CA SER A 56 -1.52 -7.96 -19.72
C SER A 56 -1.79 -9.34 -19.12
N PRO A 57 -1.91 -10.40 -19.93
CA PRO A 57 -2.05 -11.75 -19.40
C PRO A 57 -0.78 -12.17 -18.65
N TYR A 58 -0.92 -13.02 -17.63
CA TYR A 58 0.26 -13.61 -16.99
C TYR A 58 1.05 -14.50 -17.97
N GLU A 59 2.38 -14.49 -17.85
CA GLU A 59 3.29 -15.28 -18.69
C GLU A 59 3.13 -16.79 -18.47
N HIS A 60 2.87 -17.19 -17.22
CA HIS A 60 2.78 -18.59 -16.85
C HIS A 60 1.55 -19.25 -17.51
N PRO A 61 1.70 -20.39 -18.23
CA PRO A 61 0.62 -20.99 -19.02
C PRO A 61 -0.69 -21.24 -18.24
N LYS A 62 -0.58 -21.64 -16.97
CA LYS A 62 -1.75 -21.89 -16.11
C LYS A 62 -2.51 -20.62 -15.72
N LEU A 63 -1.88 -19.44 -15.81
CA LEU A 63 -2.44 -18.16 -15.39
C LEU A 63 -2.78 -17.24 -16.58
N LYS A 64 -2.61 -17.70 -17.83
CA LYS A 64 -2.90 -16.91 -19.04
C LYS A 64 -4.33 -16.39 -19.16
N HIS A 65 -5.27 -17.00 -18.43
CA HIS A 65 -6.68 -16.57 -18.36
C HIS A 65 -6.89 -15.44 -17.34
N LEU A 66 -5.86 -15.08 -16.58
CA LEU A 66 -5.84 -13.95 -15.66
C LEU A 66 -5.00 -12.83 -16.26
N GLU A 67 -5.35 -11.60 -15.90
CA GLU A 67 -4.64 -10.39 -16.25
C GLU A 67 -3.97 -9.76 -15.02
N LYS A 68 -2.90 -9.02 -15.27
CA LYS A 68 -2.19 -8.17 -14.32
C LYS A 68 -2.02 -6.77 -14.91
N GLY A 69 -2.06 -5.76 -14.05
CA GLY A 69 -1.66 -4.41 -14.43
C GLY A 69 -0.16 -4.30 -14.61
N SER A 70 0.24 -3.32 -15.42
CA SER A 70 1.64 -2.88 -15.55
C SER A 70 2.25 -2.47 -14.19
N TRP A 71 1.41 -1.97 -13.28
CA TRP A 71 1.73 -1.76 -11.88
C TRP A 71 0.84 -2.64 -11.00
N GLN A 72 1.42 -3.29 -9.99
CA GLN A 72 0.67 -4.11 -9.04
C GLN A 72 1.06 -3.71 -7.63
N PHE A 73 0.12 -3.17 -6.88
CA PHE A 73 0.29 -2.76 -5.50
C PHE A 73 -0.32 -3.81 -4.57
N GLY A 74 0.34 -4.10 -3.44
CA GLY A 74 -0.20 -4.99 -2.42
C GLY A 74 0.04 -4.48 -1.02
N THR A 75 -1.00 -4.50 -0.18
CA THR A 75 -0.95 -4.06 1.22
C THR A 75 -0.34 -5.09 2.18
N ARG A 76 0.10 -6.25 1.67
CA ARG A 76 0.61 -7.39 2.46
C ARG A 76 -0.21 -7.58 3.76
N ALA A 77 0.43 -7.44 4.92
CA ALA A 77 -0.19 -7.61 6.23
C ALA A 77 -0.69 -6.29 6.87
N THR A 78 -0.56 -5.15 6.18
CA THR A 78 -0.90 -3.85 6.77
C THR A 78 -2.41 -3.59 6.69
N PRO A 79 -3.06 -3.27 7.82
CA PRO A 79 -4.45 -2.85 7.81
C PRO A 79 -4.67 -1.57 7.01
N TRP A 80 -5.84 -1.48 6.40
CA TRP A 80 -6.19 -0.41 5.49
C TRP A 80 -7.56 0.19 5.79
N LEU A 81 -7.70 1.48 5.46
CA LEU A 81 -8.91 2.25 5.64
C LEU A 81 -9.31 2.86 4.30
N LEU A 82 -10.59 2.73 3.97
CA LEU A 82 -11.18 3.39 2.81
C LEU A 82 -11.96 4.62 3.28
N LYS A 83 -11.68 5.77 2.68
CA LYS A 83 -12.41 7.02 2.89
C LYS A 83 -13.01 7.55 1.60
N LYS A 84 -14.12 8.28 1.72
CA LYS A 84 -14.67 9.13 0.67
C LYS A 84 -15.05 10.48 1.28
N ASP A 85 -14.64 11.57 0.64
CA ASP A 85 -14.90 12.93 1.15
C ASP A 85 -14.48 13.09 2.62
N HIS A 86 -13.33 12.50 2.98
CA HIS A 86 -12.76 12.41 4.34
C HIS A 86 -13.57 11.62 5.38
N GLN A 87 -14.69 11.03 5.01
CA GLN A 87 -15.46 10.13 5.86
C GLN A 87 -14.94 8.71 5.71
N THR A 88 -14.67 8.03 6.82
CA THR A 88 -14.32 6.61 6.82
C THR A 88 -15.52 5.80 6.37
N LEU A 89 -15.37 5.15 5.22
CA LEU A 89 -16.34 4.17 4.72
C LEU A 89 -16.08 2.79 5.33
N LEU A 90 -14.82 2.46 5.57
CA LEU A 90 -14.40 1.15 6.04
C LEU A 90 -13.04 1.19 6.75
N ASN A 91 -12.87 0.32 7.75
CA ASN A 91 -11.60 0.02 8.42
C ASN A 91 -11.42 -1.50 8.49
N SER A 92 -10.33 -2.02 7.93
CA SER A 92 -10.07 -3.47 7.83
C SER A 92 -9.59 -4.12 9.14
N GLN A 93 -9.25 -3.35 10.19
CA GLN A 93 -8.62 -3.91 11.40
C GLN A 93 -9.52 -4.81 12.24
N ASN A 94 -10.83 -4.60 12.25
CA ASN A 94 -11.74 -5.30 13.16
C ASN A 94 -13.11 -5.56 12.51
N PRO A 95 -13.22 -6.50 11.56
CA PRO A 95 -14.53 -7.01 11.18
C PRO A 95 -15.10 -7.84 12.34
N GLU A 96 -16.32 -7.56 12.81
CA GLU A 96 -16.96 -8.33 13.87
C GLU A 96 -17.51 -9.66 13.31
N THR A 97 -17.81 -9.72 12.00
CA THR A 97 -18.35 -10.90 11.31
C THR A 97 -17.74 -11.15 9.91
N GLU A 98 -17.86 -12.38 9.41
CA GLU A 98 -17.46 -12.72 8.03
C GLU A 98 -18.29 -11.98 6.97
N GLU A 99 -19.56 -11.68 7.27
CA GLU A 99 -20.46 -10.93 6.38
C GLU A 99 -20.00 -9.48 6.25
N GLU A 100 -19.66 -8.83 7.37
CA GLU A 100 -19.08 -7.48 7.36
C GLU A 100 -17.76 -7.43 6.56
N LEU A 101 -16.91 -8.43 6.72
CA LEU A 101 -15.66 -8.53 5.95
C LEU A 101 -15.92 -8.69 4.44
N LYS A 102 -16.96 -9.46 4.07
CA LYS A 102 -17.35 -9.62 2.68
C LYS A 102 -17.87 -8.30 2.09
N ASP A 103 -18.79 -7.64 2.78
CA ASP A 103 -19.36 -6.36 2.37
C ASP A 103 -18.28 -5.28 2.26
N ALA A 104 -17.33 -5.28 3.19
CA ALA A 104 -16.15 -4.45 3.18
C ALA A 104 -15.30 -4.63 1.90
N LYS A 105 -15.04 -5.88 1.52
CA LYS A 105 -14.30 -6.21 0.29
C LYS A 105 -15.06 -5.76 -0.95
N GLU A 106 -16.36 -6.04 -1.03
CA GLU A 106 -17.21 -5.63 -2.16
C GLU A 106 -17.28 -4.10 -2.29
N LEU A 107 -17.45 -3.37 -1.19
CA LEU A 107 -17.43 -1.91 -1.16
C LEU A 107 -16.11 -1.35 -1.67
N THR A 108 -14.99 -1.97 -1.28
CA THR A 108 -13.64 -1.55 -1.69
C THR A 108 -13.43 -1.75 -3.19
N ILE A 109 -13.83 -2.91 -3.72
CA ILE A 109 -13.79 -3.19 -5.15
C ILE A 109 -14.60 -2.15 -5.92
N ASN A 110 -15.86 -1.96 -5.55
CA ASN A 110 -16.77 -1.03 -6.23
C ASN A 110 -16.34 0.44 -6.13
N SER A 111 -15.60 0.80 -5.09
CA SER A 111 -15.14 2.17 -4.85
C SER A 111 -13.88 2.52 -5.63
N LEU A 112 -12.94 1.57 -5.77
CA LEU A 112 -11.61 1.85 -6.31
C LEU A 112 -11.45 1.40 -7.77
N GLU A 113 -12.22 0.40 -8.24
CA GLU A 113 -12.16 0.00 -9.64
C GLU A 113 -12.59 1.13 -10.58
N ASN A 114 -11.84 1.27 -11.67
CA ASN A 114 -11.97 2.30 -12.69
C ASN A 114 -11.68 3.73 -12.21
N GLN A 115 -11.21 3.90 -10.97
CA GLN A 115 -10.73 5.20 -10.49
C GLN A 115 -9.28 5.44 -10.94
N LYS A 116 -8.93 6.69 -11.22
CA LYS A 116 -7.54 7.06 -11.47
C LYS A 116 -6.85 7.40 -10.16
N ILE A 117 -5.62 6.93 -9.98
CA ILE A 117 -4.79 7.40 -8.87
C ILE A 117 -4.32 8.83 -9.15
N LEU A 118 -4.56 9.72 -8.20
CA LEU A 118 -4.19 11.14 -8.27
C LEU A 118 -2.93 11.43 -7.47
N LYS A 119 -2.68 10.65 -6.42
CA LYS A 119 -1.56 10.88 -5.50
C LYS A 119 -1.22 9.62 -4.72
N LEU A 120 0.05 9.46 -4.39
CA LEU A 120 0.56 8.49 -3.45
C LEU A 120 1.52 9.23 -2.50
N ASP A 121 1.12 9.37 -1.25
CA ASP A 121 1.88 10.10 -0.23
C ASP A 121 2.29 9.17 0.90
N LEU A 122 3.56 9.22 1.29
CA LEU A 122 4.07 8.57 2.49
C LEU A 122 4.36 9.63 3.56
N ASN A 123 3.74 9.50 4.72
CA ASN A 123 4.04 10.35 5.86
C ASN A 123 5.40 9.96 6.46
N SER A 124 6.35 10.90 6.53
CA SER A 124 7.70 10.63 7.04
C SER A 124 7.76 10.30 8.53
N GLU A 125 6.75 10.65 9.32
CA GLU A 125 6.75 10.43 10.77
C GLU A 125 5.98 9.17 11.16
N SER A 126 4.79 8.99 10.60
CA SER A 126 3.92 7.85 10.91
C SER A 126 4.10 6.67 9.97
N LEU A 127 4.76 6.85 8.82
CA LEU A 127 4.84 5.87 7.72
C LEU A 127 3.47 5.46 7.16
N GLU A 128 2.42 6.21 7.49
CA GLU A 128 1.12 6.06 6.86
C GLU A 128 1.24 6.36 5.38
N LEU A 129 0.78 5.42 4.56
CA LEU A 129 0.71 5.58 3.11
C LEU A 129 -0.72 5.93 2.71
N GLN A 130 -0.90 7.03 1.97
CA GLN A 130 -2.19 7.43 1.43
C GLN A 130 -2.17 7.39 -0.10
N LEU A 131 -3.03 6.55 -0.68
CA LEU A 131 -3.36 6.60 -2.10
C LEU A 131 -4.65 7.41 -2.25
N SER A 132 -4.60 8.46 -3.07
CA SER A 132 -5.76 9.31 -3.36
C SER A 132 -6.21 9.06 -4.79
N PHE A 133 -7.52 8.96 -5.00
CA PHE A 133 -8.12 8.60 -6.27
C PHE A 133 -9.10 9.68 -6.74
N THR A 134 -9.56 9.58 -7.98
CA THR A 134 -10.72 10.34 -8.48
C THR A 134 -11.95 10.13 -7.62
N GLU A 135 -12.94 11.02 -7.75
CA GLU A 135 -14.18 10.97 -6.95
C GLU A 135 -13.94 11.02 -5.41
N ASN A 136 -12.81 11.62 -5.01
CA ASN A 136 -12.40 11.84 -3.62
C ASN A 136 -12.28 10.56 -2.77
N TYR A 137 -12.03 9.42 -3.40
CA TYR A 137 -11.68 8.21 -2.66
C TYR A 137 -10.24 8.26 -2.15
N GLN A 138 -10.01 7.74 -0.96
CA GLN A 138 -8.68 7.60 -0.36
C GLN A 138 -8.53 6.22 0.27
N LEU A 139 -7.41 5.56 0.00
CA LEU A 139 -6.98 4.36 0.69
C LEU A 139 -5.79 4.72 1.58
N LEU A 140 -5.91 4.45 2.88
CA LEU A 140 -4.82 4.65 3.84
C LEU A 140 -4.33 3.31 4.34
N LEU A 141 -3.03 3.10 4.36
CA LEU A 141 -2.37 1.98 5.02
C LEU A 141 -1.71 2.51 6.28
N GLN A 142 -1.97 1.86 7.41
CA GLN A 142 -1.46 2.27 8.71
C GLN A 142 -0.57 1.15 9.27
N PRO A 143 0.76 1.21 9.05
CA PRO A 143 1.70 0.25 9.63
C PRO A 143 1.56 0.20 11.15
N ASP A 144 1.59 -0.99 11.73
CA ASP A 144 1.75 -1.13 13.17
C ASP A 144 3.24 -1.02 13.52
N LEU A 145 3.62 0.15 14.05
CA LEU A 145 5.01 0.42 14.46
C LEU A 145 5.46 -0.44 15.66
N ASN A 146 4.55 -1.18 16.29
CA ASN A 146 4.85 -2.09 17.39
C ASN A 146 4.73 -3.56 16.98
N ASP A 147 4.54 -3.86 15.69
CA ASP A 147 4.56 -5.24 15.23
C ASP A 147 5.97 -5.82 15.43
N ASP A 148 6.03 -6.94 16.14
CA ASP A 148 7.26 -7.65 16.42
C ASP A 148 7.70 -8.51 15.23
N ASP A 149 6.81 -8.77 14.25
CA ASP A 149 7.14 -9.46 13.01
C ASP A 149 7.77 -8.52 11.97
N LEU A 150 9.07 -8.30 12.13
CA LEU A 150 9.84 -7.45 11.22
C LEU A 150 10.20 -8.14 9.88
N SER A 151 9.63 -9.31 9.58
CA SER A 151 10.04 -10.12 8.42
C SER A 151 9.30 -9.78 7.13
N LEU A 152 8.17 -9.07 7.21
CA LEU A 152 7.33 -8.73 6.07
C LEU A 152 7.31 -7.22 5.82
N ALA A 153 7.34 -6.85 4.54
CA ALA A 153 7.07 -5.49 4.12
C ALA A 153 5.61 -5.13 4.42
N ASP A 154 5.38 -3.87 4.81
CA ASP A 154 4.04 -3.32 5.00
C ASP A 154 3.29 -3.28 3.67
N TRP A 155 3.99 -2.88 2.60
CA TRP A 155 3.42 -2.92 1.27
C TRP A 155 4.49 -3.10 0.21
N GLU A 156 4.04 -3.55 -0.97
CA GLU A 156 4.88 -3.76 -2.12
C GLU A 156 4.26 -3.16 -3.38
N LEU A 157 5.12 -2.69 -4.29
CA LEU A 157 4.75 -2.18 -5.59
C LEU A 157 5.62 -2.83 -6.67
N PHE A 158 5.01 -3.67 -7.49
CA PHE A 158 5.59 -4.14 -8.74
C PHE A 158 5.46 -3.08 -9.80
N MET A 159 6.57 -2.77 -10.47
CA MET A 159 6.68 -1.70 -11.45
C MET A 159 6.85 -2.26 -12.88
N PRO A 160 6.48 -1.50 -13.92
CA PRO A 160 6.65 -1.90 -15.33
C PRO A 160 8.11 -2.20 -15.70
N THR A 161 9.06 -1.62 -14.97
CA THR A 161 10.52 -1.82 -15.13
C THR A 161 11.01 -3.18 -14.63
N GLN A 162 10.10 -4.10 -14.24
CA GLN A 162 10.44 -5.41 -13.66
C GLN A 162 11.23 -5.29 -12.35
N GLN A 163 10.90 -4.25 -11.58
CA GLN A 163 11.40 -4.02 -10.23
C GLN A 163 10.25 -4.12 -9.24
N ILE A 164 10.57 -4.47 -8.00
CA ILE A 164 9.66 -4.43 -6.86
C ILE A 164 10.22 -3.45 -5.84
N LEU A 165 9.38 -2.49 -5.43
CA LEU A 165 9.60 -1.67 -4.26
C LEU A 165 8.89 -2.33 -3.09
N GLU A 166 9.63 -2.65 -2.05
CA GLU A 166 9.12 -3.16 -0.77
C GLU A 166 9.39 -2.08 0.28
N VAL A 167 8.37 -1.69 1.04
CA VAL A 167 8.48 -0.70 2.12
C VAL A 167 7.92 -1.29 3.40
N GLY A 168 8.63 -1.02 4.49
CA GLY A 168 8.34 -1.60 5.79
C GLY A 168 9.14 -2.88 6.06
N PRO A 169 9.12 -3.35 7.30
CA PRO A 169 8.48 -2.68 8.45
C PRO A 169 9.27 -1.44 8.88
N GLY A 170 8.60 -0.41 9.38
CA GLY A 170 9.25 0.84 9.77
C GLY A 170 9.97 1.55 8.60
N TYR A 171 11.15 2.12 8.83
CA TYR A 171 11.89 2.89 7.82
C TYR A 171 12.71 2.01 6.84
N PHE A 172 12.53 0.69 6.88
CA PHE A 172 13.19 -0.21 5.92
C PHE A 172 12.48 -0.14 4.57
N TRP A 173 13.28 -0.22 3.51
CA TRP A 173 12.78 -0.33 2.15
C TRP A 173 13.84 -1.00 1.27
N SER A 174 13.38 -1.62 0.19
CA SER A 174 14.26 -2.15 -0.86
C SER A 174 13.65 -1.94 -2.24
N CYS A 175 14.49 -1.79 -3.25
CA CYS A 175 14.07 -1.77 -4.64
C CYS A 175 14.99 -2.70 -5.43
N LYS A 176 14.44 -3.84 -5.87
CA LYS A 176 15.22 -4.94 -6.47
C LYS A 176 14.56 -5.45 -7.75
N SER A 177 15.32 -6.16 -8.58
CA SER A 177 14.74 -6.81 -9.77
C SER A 177 13.87 -7.99 -9.34
N ILE A 178 12.74 -8.21 -10.04
CA ILE A 178 11.90 -9.39 -9.82
C ILE A 178 12.61 -10.71 -10.19
N HIS A 179 13.73 -10.64 -10.89
CA HIS A 179 14.56 -11.80 -11.28
C HIS A 179 15.74 -12.04 -10.35
N GLU A 180 15.94 -11.17 -9.36
CA GLU A 180 16.98 -11.35 -8.36
C GLU A 180 16.67 -12.59 -7.52
N ARG A 181 17.60 -13.54 -7.48
CA ARG A 181 17.43 -14.78 -6.71
C ARG A 181 17.70 -14.48 -5.23
N TYR A 182 16.76 -14.90 -4.38
CA TYR A 182 16.97 -15.01 -2.93
C TYR A 182 18.03 -16.06 -2.60
#